data_AF-A0A940AVI9-F1
#
_entry.id   AF-A0A940AVI9-F1
#
_cell.length_a   1.000
_cell.length_b   1.000
_cell.length_c   1.000
_cell.angle_alpha   90.00
_cell.angle_beta   90.00
_cell.angle_gamma   90.00
#
_symmetry.space_group_name_H-M   'P 1'
#
loop_
_entity.id
_entity.type
_entity.pdbx_description
1 polymer ?
#
loop_
_entity_poly.entity_id
_entity_poly.type
_entity_poly.pdbx_seq_one_letter_code
_entity_poly.pdbx_strand_id
1 'polypeptide(L)'
;MKRILVFAAALFATLMVFAQASKNVQDQQACDYARKKGTVEVWQDYLIQFPQGMCSFEAKSEIKDLNKKPKNKELQWSNKAPRGMNLNEAINYCKNLTEDGHSDWRLPNIDELRTLIKNCPKSETGGQCKVSERSGCLSLSCWEPEGSCYCKDGGAYSKLGDTGWFKSSSTLSDISTHSWNVNFEYGLVSYGYKTNSAIVRCVR
;
A
#
# COMPACT_ATOMS: atom_id res chain seq x y z
N MET A 1 61.93 6.63 31.39
CA MET A 1 60.96 5.56 31.03
C MET A 1 59.53 5.84 31.52
N LYS A 2 59.27 6.17 32.79
CA LYS A 2 57.89 6.42 33.29
C LYS A 2 57.10 7.52 32.56
N ARG A 3 57.73 8.62 32.13
CA ARG A 3 57.03 9.71 31.41
C ARG A 3 56.56 9.33 30.00
N ILE A 4 57.34 8.51 29.27
CA ILE A 4 57.01 8.08 27.90
C ILE A 4 55.79 7.13 27.89
N LEU A 5 55.70 6.24 28.89
CA LEU A 5 54.54 5.36 29.06
C LEU A 5 53.24 6.11 29.37
N VAL A 6 53.31 7.23 30.10
CA VAL A 6 52.12 8.05 30.42
C VAL A 6 51.60 8.79 29.18
N PHE A 7 52.49 9.30 28.32
CA PHE A 7 52.09 9.94 27.05
C PHE A 7 51.48 8.95 26.05
N ALA A 8 52.04 7.74 25.94
CA ALA A 8 51.50 6.70 25.06
C ALA A 8 50.10 6.23 25.49
N ALA A 9 49.86 6.07 26.79
CA ALA A 9 48.56 5.69 27.32
C ALA A 9 47.49 6.78 27.09
N ALA A 10 47.85 8.06 27.24
CA ALA A 10 46.95 9.18 26.98
C ALA A 10 46.58 9.28 25.49
N LEU A 11 47.54 9.10 24.57
CA LEU A 11 47.28 9.12 23.13
C LEU A 11 46.34 7.96 22.71
N PHE A 12 46.57 6.76 23.25
CA PHE A 12 45.74 5.59 22.98
C PHE A 12 44.31 5.74 23.51
N ALA A 13 44.15 6.25 24.74
CA ALA A 13 42.83 6.55 25.31
C ALA A 13 42.08 7.59 24.47
N THR A 14 42.78 8.62 23.99
CA THR A 14 42.17 9.67 23.15
C THR A 14 41.72 9.11 21.79
N LEU A 15 42.54 8.28 21.13
CA LEU A 15 42.20 7.61 19.88
C LEU A 15 40.98 6.68 20.03
N MET A 16 40.87 5.96 21.15
CA MET A 16 39.70 5.13 21.45
C MET A 16 38.42 5.95 21.63
N VAL A 17 38.49 7.10 22.29
CA VAL A 17 37.34 8.00 22.47
C VAL A 17 36.84 8.54 21.12
N PHE A 18 37.75 8.94 20.23
CA PHE A 18 37.39 9.40 18.88
C PHE A 18 36.73 8.29 18.05
N ALA A 19 37.27 7.07 18.08
CA ALA A 19 36.71 5.92 17.36
C ALA A 19 35.32 5.52 17.89
N GLN A 20 35.08 5.68 19.20
CA GLN A 20 33.76 5.44 19.77
C GLN A 20 32.76 6.53 19.37
N ALA A 21 33.17 7.80 19.38
CA ALA A 21 32.33 8.91 18.94
C ALA A 21 31.93 8.78 17.46
N SER A 22 32.85 8.39 16.57
CA SER A 22 32.53 8.16 15.16
C SER A 22 31.53 7.01 14.95
N LYS A 23 31.67 5.92 15.72
CA LYS A 23 30.71 4.80 15.69
C LYS A 23 29.31 5.22 16.15
N ASN A 24 29.22 6.05 17.18
CA ASN A 24 27.93 6.55 17.67
C ASN A 24 27.22 7.45 16.64
N VAL A 25 27.96 8.27 15.88
CA VAL A 25 27.39 9.09 14.80
C VAL A 25 26.86 8.22 13.65
N GLN A 26 27.59 7.16 13.28
CA GLN A 26 27.15 6.23 12.24
C GLN A 26 25.90 5.45 12.64
N ASP A 27 25.82 5.00 13.89
CA ASP A 27 24.64 4.33 14.45
C ASP A 27 23.39 5.24 14.37
N GLN A 28 23.52 6.50 14.83
CA GLN A 28 22.45 7.49 14.76
C GLN A 28 21.97 7.72 13.31
N GLN A 29 22.88 7.94 12.37
CA GLN A 29 22.54 8.18 10.97
C GLN A 29 21.85 6.97 10.32
N ALA A 30 22.33 5.76 10.61
CA ALA A 30 21.74 4.53 10.10
C ALA A 30 20.33 4.30 10.68
N CYS A 31 20.13 4.64 11.95
CA CYS A 31 18.81 4.60 12.56
C CYS A 31 17.85 5.62 11.93
N ASP A 32 18.27 6.88 11.75
CA ASP A 32 17.43 7.91 11.14
C ASP A 32 17.05 7.57 9.69
N TYR A 33 17.98 6.94 8.96
CA TYR A 33 17.70 6.38 7.64
C TYR A 33 16.67 5.25 7.69
N ALA A 34 16.80 4.32 8.64
CA ALA A 34 15.88 3.20 8.78
C ALA A 34 14.46 3.66 9.13
N ARG A 35 14.31 4.63 10.04
CA ARG A 35 13.02 5.29 10.32
C ARG A 35 12.41 5.93 9.08
N LYS A 36 13.22 6.64 8.29
CA LYS A 36 12.76 7.32 7.06
C LYS A 36 12.26 6.33 6.00
N LYS A 37 12.86 5.15 5.89
CA LYS A 37 12.46 4.14 4.89
C LYS A 37 11.33 3.24 5.39
N GLY A 38 11.35 2.81 6.65
CA GLY A 38 10.26 2.06 7.27
C GLY A 38 9.97 0.69 6.63
N THR A 39 10.99 0.03 6.06
CA THR A 39 10.87 -1.28 5.38
C THR A 39 11.58 -2.37 6.17
N VAL A 40 11.14 -3.64 6.03
CA VAL A 40 11.76 -4.78 6.73
C VAL A 40 13.24 -4.90 6.35
N GLU A 41 13.54 -4.74 5.07
CA GLU A 41 14.88 -4.86 4.50
C GLU A 41 15.84 -3.86 5.14
N VAL A 42 15.45 -2.58 5.19
CA VAL A 42 16.30 -1.53 5.78
C VAL A 42 16.48 -1.71 7.28
N TRP A 43 15.46 -2.14 8.03
CA TRP A 43 15.61 -2.43 9.45
C TRP A 43 16.48 -3.65 9.73
N GLN A 44 16.47 -4.66 8.84
CA GLN A 44 17.37 -5.80 8.91
C GLN A 44 18.82 -5.38 8.64
N ASP A 45 19.06 -4.55 7.62
CA ASP A 45 20.38 -4.01 7.31
C ASP A 45 20.95 -3.21 8.49
N TYR A 46 20.12 -2.41 9.16
CA TYR A 46 20.51 -1.70 10.37
C TYR A 46 20.97 -2.67 11.48
N LEU A 47 20.21 -3.74 11.74
CA LEU A 47 20.56 -4.73 12.77
C LEU A 47 21.82 -5.55 12.43
N ILE A 48 22.15 -5.71 11.16
CA ILE A 48 23.41 -6.34 10.72
C ILE A 48 24.60 -5.43 11.08
N GLN A 49 24.46 -4.13 10.86
CA GLN A 49 25.53 -3.15 11.10
C GLN A 49 25.66 -2.78 12.59
N PHE A 50 24.54 -2.66 13.30
CA PHE A 50 24.45 -2.20 14.69
C PHE A 50 23.54 -3.12 15.53
N PRO A 51 23.95 -4.37 15.83
CA PRO A 51 23.10 -5.35 16.52
C PRO A 51 22.70 -4.96 17.95
N GLN A 52 23.50 -4.09 18.58
CA GLN A 52 23.22 -3.46 19.88
C GLN A 52 23.20 -1.93 19.77
N GLY A 53 22.99 -1.40 18.56
CA GLY A 53 22.88 0.03 18.33
C GLY A 53 21.65 0.63 19.01
N MET A 54 21.60 1.94 19.04
CA MET A 54 20.59 2.71 19.76
C MET A 54 19.14 2.39 19.35
N CYS A 55 18.92 1.94 18.12
CA CYS A 55 17.59 1.58 17.59
C CYS A 55 17.39 0.08 17.42
N SER A 56 18.25 -0.76 18.00
CA SER A 56 18.16 -2.22 17.85
C SER A 56 16.87 -2.82 18.43
N PHE A 57 16.31 -2.22 19.49
CA PHE A 57 15.01 -2.62 20.02
C PHE A 57 13.86 -2.18 19.10
N GLU A 58 13.88 -0.91 18.67
CA GLU A 58 12.91 -0.34 17.74
C GLU A 58 12.86 -1.16 16.44
N ALA A 59 14.02 -1.43 15.82
CA ALA A 59 14.14 -2.21 14.61
C ALA A 59 13.48 -3.59 14.73
N LYS A 60 13.68 -4.30 15.85
CA LYS A 60 13.04 -5.61 16.10
C LYS A 60 11.53 -5.49 16.22
N SER A 61 11.04 -4.43 16.85
CA SER A 61 9.60 -4.15 16.97
C SER A 61 8.98 -3.84 15.60
N GLU A 62 9.59 -2.94 14.84
CA GLU A 62 9.14 -2.55 13.50
C GLU A 62 9.13 -3.73 12.53
N ILE A 63 10.19 -4.55 12.51
CA ILE A 63 10.24 -5.77 11.69
C ILE A 63 9.08 -6.72 12.05
N LYS A 64 8.78 -6.88 13.33
CA LYS A 64 7.67 -7.72 13.78
C LYS A 64 6.33 -7.19 13.27
N ASP A 65 6.11 -5.88 13.36
CA ASP A 65 4.84 -5.26 12.93
C ASP A 65 4.70 -5.20 11.42
N LEU A 66 5.79 -4.94 10.69
CA LEU A 66 5.83 -5.00 9.23
C LEU A 66 5.60 -6.42 8.70
N ASN A 67 6.11 -7.45 9.38
CA ASN A 67 5.86 -8.85 9.00
C ASN A 67 4.46 -9.36 9.37
N LYS A 68 3.77 -8.72 10.32
CA LYS A 68 2.34 -8.98 10.58
C LYS A 68 1.45 -8.40 9.49
N LYS A 69 1.89 -7.36 8.78
CA LYS A 69 1.15 -6.86 7.62
C LYS A 69 1.11 -8.01 6.60
N PRO A 70 -0.08 -8.43 6.13
CA PRO A 70 -0.15 -9.46 5.12
C PRO A 70 0.72 -9.00 3.95
N LYS A 71 1.70 -9.82 3.55
CA LYS A 71 2.40 -9.61 2.29
C LYS A 71 1.29 -9.53 1.24
N ASN A 72 1.08 -8.35 0.66
CA ASN A 72 0.12 -8.20 -0.42
C ASN A 72 0.61 -9.16 -1.51
N LYS A 73 -0.06 -10.31 -1.65
CA LYS A 73 0.09 -11.15 -2.83
C LYS A 73 -0.17 -10.20 -4.00
N GLU A 74 0.85 -9.96 -4.81
CA GLU A 74 0.74 -9.02 -5.91
C GLU A 74 -0.40 -9.49 -6.82
N LEU A 75 -1.44 -8.66 -6.91
CA LEU A 75 -2.64 -8.97 -7.67
C LEU A 75 -2.29 -8.97 -9.15
N GLN A 76 -2.61 -10.06 -9.84
CA GLN A 76 -2.50 -10.08 -11.30
C GLN A 76 -3.82 -9.59 -11.89
N TRP A 77 -3.71 -8.73 -12.90
CA TRP A 77 -4.85 -8.07 -13.53
C TRP A 77 -4.99 -8.52 -14.98
N SER A 78 -6.21 -8.82 -15.39
CA SER A 78 -6.51 -9.13 -16.79
C SER A 78 -6.41 -7.88 -17.67
N ASN A 79 -6.43 -8.08 -18.97
CA ASN A 79 -6.75 -7.03 -19.93
C ASN A 79 -8.11 -6.41 -19.64
N LYS A 80 -8.28 -5.16 -20.08
CA LYS A 80 -9.54 -4.43 -20.00
C LYS A 80 -10.58 -5.13 -20.87
N ALA A 81 -11.76 -5.42 -20.31
CA ALA A 81 -12.85 -6.01 -21.07
C ALA A 81 -13.24 -5.13 -22.28
N PRO A 82 -13.64 -5.74 -23.41
CA PRO A 82 -13.90 -5.00 -24.66
C PRO A 82 -15.18 -4.15 -24.62
N ARG A 83 -16.07 -4.38 -23.64
CA ARG A 83 -17.33 -3.66 -23.49
C ARG A 83 -17.74 -3.51 -22.02
N GLY A 84 -18.66 -2.57 -21.77
CA GLY A 84 -19.32 -2.45 -20.48
C GLY A 84 -20.29 -3.60 -20.22
N MET A 85 -20.44 -3.94 -18.93
CA MET A 85 -21.28 -5.03 -18.44
C MET A 85 -21.97 -4.63 -17.14
N ASN A 86 -23.18 -5.14 -16.91
CA ASN A 86 -23.82 -5.06 -15.60
C ASN A 86 -23.13 -6.01 -14.59
N LEU A 87 -23.49 -5.95 -13.31
CA LEU A 87 -22.78 -6.72 -12.28
C LEU A 87 -22.79 -8.25 -12.52
N ASN A 88 -23.92 -8.82 -12.90
CA ASN A 88 -24.04 -10.27 -13.09
C ASN A 88 -23.24 -10.74 -14.31
N GLU A 89 -23.30 -9.97 -15.40
CA GLU A 89 -22.49 -10.20 -16.59
C GLU A 89 -20.99 -10.10 -16.27
N ALA A 90 -20.58 -9.09 -15.49
CA ALA A 90 -19.19 -8.87 -15.09
C ALA A 90 -18.65 -10.04 -14.25
N ILE A 91 -19.44 -10.54 -13.29
CA ILE A 91 -19.09 -11.72 -12.49
C ILE A 91 -18.90 -12.94 -13.40
N ASN A 92 -19.84 -13.18 -14.31
CA ASN A 92 -19.79 -14.33 -15.22
C ASN A 92 -18.64 -14.22 -16.23
N TYR A 93 -18.37 -13.01 -16.74
CA TYR A 93 -17.25 -12.74 -17.62
C TYR A 93 -15.93 -13.13 -16.96
N CYS A 94 -15.66 -12.62 -15.75
CA CYS A 94 -14.40 -12.93 -15.08
C CYS A 94 -14.29 -14.42 -14.72
N LYS A 95 -15.36 -15.07 -14.25
CA LYS A 95 -15.35 -16.51 -13.93
C LYS A 95 -15.04 -17.41 -15.13
N ASN A 96 -15.43 -16.99 -16.33
CA ASN A 96 -15.24 -17.75 -17.55
C ASN A 96 -14.04 -17.27 -18.39
N LEU A 97 -13.32 -16.24 -17.93
CA LEU A 97 -12.17 -15.71 -18.63
C LEU A 97 -11.05 -16.74 -18.60
N THR A 98 -10.45 -17.01 -19.76
CA THR A 98 -9.15 -17.69 -19.86
C THR A 98 -8.20 -16.75 -20.59
N GLU A 99 -7.17 -16.30 -19.89
CA GLU A 99 -6.20 -15.31 -20.39
C GLU A 99 -4.82 -15.66 -19.83
N ASP A 100 -3.79 -15.56 -20.68
CA ASP A 100 -2.40 -15.87 -20.33
C ASP A 100 -2.19 -17.22 -19.63
N GLY A 101 -2.98 -18.23 -20.01
CA GLY A 101 -2.92 -19.59 -19.43
C GLY A 101 -3.61 -19.73 -18.06
N HIS A 102 -4.33 -18.71 -17.60
CA HIS A 102 -5.05 -18.71 -16.33
C HIS A 102 -6.56 -18.67 -16.51
N SER A 103 -7.29 -19.42 -15.68
CA SER A 103 -8.76 -19.54 -15.70
C SER A 103 -9.39 -19.34 -14.30
N ASP A 104 -8.58 -18.89 -13.33
CA ASP A 104 -8.95 -18.63 -11.93
C ASP A 104 -9.27 -17.14 -11.69
N TRP A 105 -9.69 -16.45 -12.75
CA TRP A 105 -10.05 -15.03 -12.72
C TRP A 105 -11.37 -14.79 -12.00
N ARG A 106 -11.47 -13.64 -11.32
CA ARG A 106 -12.71 -13.16 -10.70
C ARG A 106 -12.85 -11.66 -10.81
N LEU A 107 -14.08 -11.17 -10.58
CA LEU A 107 -14.31 -9.75 -10.43
C LEU A 107 -13.62 -9.26 -9.14
N PRO A 108 -12.86 -8.15 -9.19
CA PRO A 108 -12.24 -7.59 -7.99
C PRO A 108 -13.30 -7.02 -7.06
N ASN A 109 -13.00 -7.00 -5.77
CA ASN A 109 -13.76 -6.20 -4.82
C ASN A 109 -13.29 -4.73 -4.85
N ILE A 110 -13.97 -3.87 -4.09
CA ILE A 110 -13.67 -2.43 -4.12
C ILE A 110 -12.28 -2.11 -3.57
N ASP A 111 -11.78 -2.86 -2.59
CA ASP A 111 -10.45 -2.65 -2.02
C ASP A 111 -9.36 -2.95 -3.05
N GLU A 112 -9.51 -4.04 -3.79
CA GLU A 112 -8.60 -4.46 -4.85
C GLU A 112 -8.61 -3.47 -6.01
N LEU A 113 -9.80 -3.07 -6.48
CA LEU A 113 -9.92 -2.09 -7.54
C LEU A 113 -9.33 -0.73 -7.16
N ARG A 114 -9.48 -0.32 -5.88
CA ARG A 114 -8.84 0.89 -5.34
C ARG A 114 -7.31 0.83 -5.37
N THR A 115 -6.70 -0.35 -5.35
CA THR A 115 -5.22 -0.46 -5.46
C THR A 115 -4.67 0.04 -6.79
N LEU A 116 -5.52 0.10 -7.84
CA LEU A 116 -5.17 0.66 -9.13
C LEU A 116 -5.23 2.19 -9.16
N ILE A 117 -5.80 2.84 -8.14
CA ILE A 117 -5.80 4.30 -8.04
C ILE A 117 -4.36 4.76 -7.69
N LYS A 118 -3.90 5.82 -8.37
CA LYS A 118 -2.64 6.52 -8.10
C LYS A 118 -2.88 8.02 -8.08
N ASN A 119 -2.00 8.77 -7.42
CA ASN A 119 -2.00 10.23 -7.39
C ASN A 119 -3.32 10.84 -6.89
N CYS A 120 -4.01 10.13 -6.00
CA CYS A 120 -5.23 10.65 -5.37
C CYS A 120 -5.26 10.26 -3.89
N PRO A 121 -4.60 11.04 -3.00
CA PRO A 121 -4.54 10.77 -1.56
C PRO A 121 -5.90 10.62 -0.88
N LYS A 122 -6.94 11.14 -1.54
CA LYS A 122 -8.31 11.06 -1.05
C LYS A 122 -8.96 9.70 -1.27
N SER A 123 -8.64 8.99 -2.35
CA SER A 123 -9.35 7.75 -2.72
C SER A 123 -8.45 6.53 -2.92
N GLU A 124 -7.14 6.72 -3.04
CA GLU A 124 -6.17 5.63 -3.08
C GLU A 124 -6.26 4.74 -1.83
N THR A 125 -5.74 3.53 -1.91
CA THR A 125 -5.74 2.58 -0.79
C THR A 125 -5.02 3.18 0.42
N GLY A 126 -5.69 3.22 1.58
CA GLY A 126 -5.17 3.85 2.79
C GLY A 126 -5.37 5.37 2.86
N GLY A 127 -5.93 5.98 1.82
CA GLY A 127 -6.31 7.39 1.78
C GLY A 127 -7.54 7.72 2.63
N GLN A 128 -8.08 8.92 2.42
CA GLN A 128 -9.18 9.45 3.25
C GLN A 128 -10.50 8.68 3.10
N CYS A 129 -10.79 8.17 1.89
CA CYS A 129 -12.02 7.44 1.58
C CYS A 129 -12.14 6.14 2.40
N LYS A 130 -13.19 6.05 3.21
CA LYS A 130 -13.40 4.95 4.17
C LYS A 130 -14.02 3.69 3.58
N VAL A 131 -14.60 3.76 2.39
CA VAL A 131 -15.23 2.63 1.68
C VAL A 131 -14.26 1.46 1.55
N SER A 132 -14.47 0.36 2.29
CA SER A 132 -13.56 -0.78 2.28
C SER A 132 -14.27 -2.04 2.75
N GLU A 133 -14.08 -3.16 2.03
CA GLU A 133 -14.57 -4.46 2.50
C GLU A 133 -13.81 -4.92 3.73
N ARG A 134 -12.49 -4.67 3.77
CA ARG A 134 -11.62 -5.08 4.88
C ARG A 134 -12.03 -4.46 6.21
N SER A 135 -12.44 -3.19 6.21
CA SER A 135 -12.96 -2.55 7.43
C SER A 135 -14.45 -2.80 7.65
N GLY A 136 -15.14 -3.44 6.70
CA GLY A 136 -16.59 -3.60 6.70
C GLY A 136 -17.37 -2.31 6.38
N CYS A 137 -16.69 -1.22 6.02
CA CYS A 137 -17.35 0.05 5.70
C CYS A 137 -17.89 0.01 4.26
N LEU A 138 -19.11 -0.49 4.11
CA LEU A 138 -19.83 -0.58 2.83
C LEU A 138 -21.20 0.12 2.85
N SER A 139 -21.50 0.92 3.86
CA SER A 139 -22.71 1.77 3.95
C SER A 139 -22.53 3.09 3.22
N LEU A 140 -23.63 3.81 2.98
CA LEU A 140 -23.62 5.15 2.40
C LEU A 140 -22.83 6.13 3.26
N SER A 141 -22.85 5.97 4.59
CA SER A 141 -22.06 6.78 5.51
C SER A 141 -20.55 6.61 5.34
N CYS A 142 -20.08 5.58 4.62
CA CYS A 142 -18.66 5.45 4.29
C CYS A 142 -18.21 6.44 3.20
N TRP A 143 -19.16 7.08 2.51
CA TRP A 143 -18.93 8.05 1.44
C TRP A 143 -19.06 9.52 1.91
N GLU A 144 -19.79 9.79 3.00
CA GLU A 144 -20.17 11.15 3.49
C GLU A 144 -19.77 11.38 4.96
N PRO A 145 -19.43 12.61 5.40
CA PRO A 145 -18.23 13.36 5.04
C PRO A 145 -17.21 13.38 6.19
N GLU A 146 -16.13 12.61 6.03
CA GLU A 146 -14.77 12.91 6.50
C GLU A 146 -13.76 12.46 5.42
N GLY A 147 -13.86 13.02 4.21
CA GLY A 147 -12.87 12.81 3.15
C GLY A 147 -13.47 12.41 1.81
N SER A 148 -13.72 13.41 0.96
CA SER A 148 -14.27 13.27 -0.40
C SER A 148 -13.57 12.14 -1.16
N CYS A 149 -14.26 11.07 -1.54
CA CYS A 149 -13.70 9.89 -2.22
C CYS A 149 -13.27 10.13 -3.69
N TYR A 150 -12.76 11.32 -4.05
CA TYR A 150 -12.34 11.70 -5.40
C TYR A 150 -11.34 12.87 -5.41
N CYS A 151 -10.62 13.06 -6.53
CA CYS A 151 -9.65 14.16 -6.68
C CYS A 151 -9.99 15.21 -7.75
N LYS A 152 -10.94 14.98 -8.67
CA LYS A 152 -11.47 15.95 -9.68
C LYS A 152 -10.47 16.60 -10.66
N ASP A 153 -9.15 16.54 -10.44
CA ASP A 153 -8.15 17.28 -11.21
C ASP A 153 -7.73 16.64 -12.56
N GLY A 154 -8.62 15.88 -13.21
CA GLY A 154 -8.38 15.36 -14.58
C GLY A 154 -7.12 14.48 -14.75
N GLY A 155 -6.59 13.92 -13.65
CA GLY A 155 -5.40 13.08 -13.66
C GLY A 155 -5.68 11.69 -14.22
N ALA A 156 -4.73 11.11 -14.94
CA ALA A 156 -4.77 9.68 -15.24
C ALA A 156 -4.59 8.89 -13.92
N TYR A 157 -5.68 8.61 -13.21
CA TYR A 157 -5.63 8.02 -11.86
C TYR A 157 -5.48 6.50 -11.87
N SER A 158 -5.48 5.83 -13.03
CA SER A 158 -5.22 4.39 -13.10
C SER A 158 -3.72 4.08 -13.27
N LYS A 159 -3.21 3.14 -12.47
CA LYS A 159 -1.88 2.53 -12.66
C LYS A 159 -1.76 1.79 -13.99
N LEU A 160 -2.86 1.30 -14.55
CA LEU A 160 -2.91 0.56 -15.82
C LEU A 160 -3.35 1.42 -17.02
N GLY A 161 -3.46 2.75 -16.84
CA GLY A 161 -3.85 3.67 -17.92
C GLY A 161 -5.34 3.63 -18.27
N ASP A 162 -6.19 3.06 -17.39
CA ASP A 162 -7.63 3.04 -17.57
C ASP A 162 -8.30 4.41 -17.33
N THR A 163 -9.43 4.61 -18.00
CA THR A 163 -10.31 5.78 -17.86
C THR A 163 -11.78 5.33 -17.77
N GLY A 164 -12.63 6.15 -17.16
CA GLY A 164 -14.05 5.86 -16.98
C GLY A 164 -14.36 4.90 -15.83
N TRP A 165 -15.58 4.35 -15.82
CA TRP A 165 -16.13 3.55 -14.72
C TRP A 165 -15.78 2.07 -14.80
N PHE A 166 -15.36 1.50 -13.67
CA PHE A 166 -15.01 0.10 -13.48
C PHE A 166 -15.85 -0.54 -12.38
N LYS A 167 -16.42 -1.71 -12.69
CA LYS A 167 -17.23 -2.52 -11.77
C LYS A 167 -16.37 -3.19 -10.69
N SER A 168 -16.91 -3.25 -9.48
CA SER A 168 -16.44 -4.17 -8.43
C SER A 168 -17.56 -5.13 -8.01
N SER A 169 -17.20 -6.22 -7.33
CA SER A 169 -18.16 -7.15 -6.73
C SER A 169 -18.82 -6.63 -5.44
N SER A 170 -18.28 -5.56 -4.86
CA SER A 170 -18.73 -5.04 -3.56
C SER A 170 -20.10 -4.40 -3.65
N THR A 171 -21.02 -4.89 -2.82
CA THR A 171 -22.40 -4.38 -2.74
C THR A 171 -22.50 -3.30 -1.67
N LEU A 172 -23.26 -2.25 -1.94
CA LEU A 172 -23.62 -1.25 -0.92
C LEU A 172 -24.52 -1.91 0.13
N SER A 173 -24.12 -1.90 1.40
CA SER A 173 -24.82 -2.62 2.48
C SER A 173 -26.25 -2.13 2.68
N ASP A 174 -26.46 -0.83 2.51
CA ASP A 174 -27.73 -0.17 2.79
C ASP A 174 -28.73 -0.34 1.65
N ILE A 175 -28.22 -0.51 0.41
CA ILE A 175 -29.05 -0.62 -0.79
C ILE A 175 -28.50 -1.74 -1.67
N SER A 176 -29.06 -2.94 -1.51
CA SER A 176 -28.62 -4.16 -2.19
C SER A 176 -28.69 -4.11 -3.72
N THR A 177 -29.42 -3.15 -4.30
CA THR A 177 -29.51 -2.91 -5.75
C THR A 177 -28.31 -2.12 -6.31
N HIS A 178 -27.40 -1.65 -5.46
CA HIS A 178 -26.22 -0.86 -5.83
C HIS A 178 -24.92 -1.64 -5.57
N SER A 179 -23.92 -1.37 -6.40
CA SER A 179 -22.54 -1.83 -6.22
C SER A 179 -21.59 -0.65 -6.17
N TRP A 180 -20.50 -0.80 -5.41
CA TRP A 180 -19.38 0.13 -5.43
C TRP A 180 -18.57 -0.02 -6.72
N ASN A 181 -18.06 1.10 -7.24
CA ASN A 181 -17.35 1.21 -8.51
C ASN A 181 -16.24 2.26 -8.37
N VAL A 182 -15.27 2.21 -9.28
CA VAL A 182 -14.21 3.23 -9.39
C VAL A 182 -14.34 3.93 -10.73
N ASN A 183 -14.26 5.26 -10.74
CA ASN A 183 -14.05 6.03 -11.95
C ASN A 183 -12.59 6.53 -11.97
N PHE A 184 -11.79 6.03 -12.92
CA PHE A 184 -10.38 6.37 -13.02
C PHE A 184 -10.09 7.72 -13.70
N GLU A 185 -11.09 8.38 -14.28
CA GLU A 185 -10.96 9.74 -14.81
C GLU A 185 -10.92 10.78 -13.69
N TYR A 186 -11.61 10.51 -12.58
CA TYR A 186 -11.70 11.43 -11.43
C TYR A 186 -11.06 10.89 -10.14
N GLY A 187 -10.50 9.67 -10.20
CA GLY A 187 -10.04 8.94 -9.03
C GLY A 187 -11.20 8.75 -8.04
N LEU A 188 -12.41 8.55 -8.52
CA LEU A 188 -13.64 8.56 -7.73
C LEU A 188 -14.03 7.14 -7.30
N VAL A 189 -14.21 6.92 -6.01
CA VAL A 189 -14.90 5.75 -5.46
C VAL A 189 -16.34 6.15 -5.19
N SER A 190 -17.29 5.46 -5.81
CA SER A 190 -18.73 5.75 -5.68
C SER A 190 -19.56 4.50 -5.93
N TYR A 191 -20.88 4.62 -5.83
CA TYR A 191 -21.82 3.52 -6.03
C TYR A 191 -22.76 3.81 -7.20
N GLY A 192 -23.35 2.77 -7.77
CA GLY A 192 -24.32 2.87 -8.85
C GLY A 192 -25.14 1.59 -8.97
N TYR A 193 -26.23 1.64 -9.74
CA TYR A 193 -27.10 0.47 -9.91
C TYR A 193 -26.32 -0.74 -10.43
N LYS A 194 -26.65 -1.92 -9.89
CA LYS A 194 -26.08 -3.19 -10.37
C LYS A 194 -26.37 -3.44 -11.84
N THR A 195 -27.50 -2.94 -12.34
CA THR A 195 -27.94 -3.01 -13.75
C THR A 195 -27.17 -2.05 -14.67
N ASN A 196 -26.54 -1.00 -14.14
CA ASN A 196 -25.75 -0.09 -14.97
C ASN A 196 -24.51 -0.80 -15.50
N SER A 197 -24.19 -0.51 -16.76
CA SER A 197 -23.01 -1.05 -17.43
C SER A 197 -21.76 -0.23 -17.09
N ALA A 198 -20.67 -0.92 -16.74
CA ALA A 198 -19.34 -0.33 -16.57
C ALA A 198 -18.26 -1.33 -17.04
N ILE A 199 -17.05 -0.84 -17.26
CA ILE A 199 -15.92 -1.65 -17.75
C ILE A 199 -15.47 -2.61 -16.63
N VAL A 200 -14.84 -3.72 -17.04
CA VAL A 200 -14.35 -4.77 -16.13
C VAL A 200 -12.87 -5.01 -16.38
N ARG A 201 -12.11 -5.17 -15.31
CA ARG A 201 -10.85 -5.93 -15.27
C ARG A 201 -11.01 -7.00 -14.19
N CYS A 202 -10.47 -8.18 -14.45
CA CYS A 202 -10.51 -9.30 -13.54
C CYS A 202 -9.19 -9.39 -12.76
N VAL A 203 -9.22 -10.10 -11.62
CA VAL A 203 -8.08 -10.23 -10.71
C VAL A 203 -7.91 -11.68 -10.23
N ARG A 204 -6.69 -12.07 -9.81
CA ARG A 204 -6.33 -13.35 -9.19
C ARG A 204 -5.15 -13.24 -8.20
#